data_AF-A0A1N6TK52-F1
#
_entry.id   AF-A0A1N6TK52-F1
#
_cell.length_a   1.000
_cell.length_b   1.000
_cell.length_c   1.000
_cell.angle_alpha   90.00
_cell.angle_beta   90.00
_cell.angle_gamma   90.00
#
_symmetry.space_group_name_H-M   'P 1'
#
loop_
_entity.id
_entity.type
_entity.pdbx_description
1 polymer ?
#
loop_
_entity_poly.entity_id
_entity_poly.type
_entity_poly.pdbx_seq_one_letter_code
_entity_poly.pdbx_strand_id
1 'polypeptide(L)'
;MTEPEKIPIDNVILNDGTNEYDTDQIYSDKRLYGLVHKTINYKLLQSWNYHLIEKINTEGATLIINTDTQHKKNEISIQNASTELTNEFDKTV
;
A
#
# COMPACT_ATOMS: atom_id res chain seq x y z
N MET A 1 1.03 -22.72 13.59
CA MET A 1 1.34 -21.29 13.36
C MET A 1 0.78 -20.97 12.00
N THR A 2 -0.25 -20.11 11.93
CA THR A 2 -0.74 -19.60 10.65
C THR A 2 0.34 -18.72 10.04
N GLU A 3 0.64 -18.92 8.76
CA GLU A 3 1.49 -18.00 8.01
C GLU A 3 0.88 -16.59 8.11
N PRO A 4 1.69 -15.52 8.29
CA PRO A 4 1.17 -14.18 8.21
C PRO A 4 0.51 -14.00 6.83
N GLU A 5 -0.73 -13.54 6.80
CA GLU A 5 -1.44 -13.23 5.55
C GLU A 5 -0.56 -12.29 4.73
N LYS A 6 -0.32 -12.58 3.46
CA LYS A 6 0.47 -11.67 2.63
C LYS A 6 -0.27 -10.35 2.47
N ILE A 7 0.49 -9.26 2.36
CA ILE A 7 -0.09 -7.96 1.96
C ILE A 7 -0.66 -8.17 0.56
N PRO A 8 -1.89 -7.71 0.26
CA PRO A 8 -2.56 -8.03 -1.01
C PRO A 8 -2.00 -7.27 -2.21
N ILE A 9 -0.96 -6.45 -2.02
CA ILE A 9 -0.26 -5.68 -3.06
C ILE A 9 1.20 -6.13 -3.09
N ASP A 10 1.70 -6.44 -4.28
CA ASP A 10 3.03 -7.03 -4.48
C ASP A 10 4.17 -6.03 -4.23
N ASN A 11 3.98 -4.78 -4.66
CA ASN A 11 4.98 -3.71 -4.56
C ASN A 11 4.48 -2.58 -3.67
N VAL A 12 5.06 -2.46 -2.48
CA VAL A 12 4.72 -1.40 -1.52
C VAL A 12 5.98 -0.69 -1.05
N ILE A 13 5.92 0.64 -1.04
CA ILE A 13 6.91 1.49 -0.39
C ILE A 13 6.22 2.23 0.74
N LEU A 14 6.80 2.17 1.94
CA LEU A 14 6.37 2.95 3.09
C LEU A 14 7.39 4.06 3.36
N ASN A 15 6.93 5.30 3.40
CA ASN A 15 7.71 6.45 3.86
C ASN A 15 7.18 6.88 5.22
N ASP A 16 8.00 6.80 6.28
CA ASP A 16 7.61 7.18 7.65
C ASP A 16 7.81 8.68 7.97
N GLY A 17 8.13 9.48 6.95
CA GLY A 17 8.50 10.88 7.05
C GLY A 17 10.00 11.10 7.30
N THR A 18 10.76 10.05 7.59
CA THR A 18 12.22 10.08 7.76
C THR A 18 12.92 9.05 6.87
N ASN A 19 12.40 7.83 6.82
CA ASN A 19 12.97 6.70 6.11
C ASN A 19 11.96 6.15 5.10
N GLU A 20 12.50 5.53 4.06
CA GLU A 20 11.78 4.76 3.08
C GLU A 20 12.06 3.28 3.29
N TYR A 21 11.01 2.45 3.24
CA TYR A 21 11.09 1.01 3.38
C TYR A 21 10.42 0.32 2.20
N ASP A 22 11.13 -0.61 1.58
CA ASP A 22 10.60 -1.46 0.52
C ASP A 22 9.75 -2.64 1.06
N THR A 23 9.13 -3.39 0.15
CA THR A 23 8.30 -4.55 0.47
C THR A 23 9.00 -5.57 1.38
N ASP A 24 10.28 -5.88 1.12
CA ASP A 24 11.02 -6.91 1.85
C ASP A 24 11.33 -6.44 3.29
N GLN A 25 11.67 -5.17 3.45
CA GLN A 25 11.88 -4.53 4.75
C GLN A 25 10.56 -4.46 5.54
N ILE A 26 9.45 -4.13 4.87
CA ILE A 26 8.11 -4.13 5.47
C ILE A 26 7.76 -5.52 6.00
N TYR A 27 7.96 -6.59 5.22
CA TYR A 27 7.69 -7.96 5.66
C TYR A 27 8.58 -8.42 6.83
N SER A 28 9.79 -7.88 6.91
CA SER A 28 10.76 -8.22 7.96
C SER A 28 10.49 -7.51 9.29
N ASP A 29 9.75 -6.38 9.29
CA ASP A 29 9.37 -5.63 10.50
C ASP A 29 7.87 -5.72 10.78
N LYS A 30 7.50 -6.40 11.88
CA LYS A 30 6.10 -6.57 12.29
C LYS A 30 5.32 -5.28 12.49
N ARG A 31 5.99 -4.19 12.88
CA ARG A 31 5.33 -2.87 13.06
C ARG A 31 5.02 -2.24 11.72
N LEU A 32 5.98 -2.26 10.79
CA LEU A 32 5.79 -1.74 9.43
C LEU A 32 4.73 -2.55 8.68
N TYR A 33 4.84 -3.89 8.69
CA TYR A 33 3.83 -4.79 8.15
C TYR A 33 2.43 -4.50 8.72
N GLY A 34 2.31 -4.36 10.05
CA GLY A 34 1.03 -4.07 10.69
C GLY A 34 0.45 -2.71 10.32
N LEU A 35 1.28 -1.70 10.10
CA LEU A 35 0.85 -0.38 9.62
C LEU A 35 0.36 -0.48 8.17
N VAL A 36 1.17 -1.03 7.28
CA VAL A 36 0.87 -1.17 5.85
C VAL A 36 -0.42 -1.96 5.65
N HIS A 37 -0.53 -3.12 6.31
CA HIS A 37 -1.72 -3.97 6.23
C HIS A 37 -2.98 -3.21 6.69
N LYS A 38 -2.91 -2.48 7.81
CA LYS A 38 -4.05 -1.66 8.28
C LYS A 38 -4.41 -0.55 7.30
N THR A 39 -3.42 0.13 6.74
CA THR A 39 -3.65 1.22 5.77
C THR A 39 -4.33 0.70 4.51
N ILE A 40 -3.83 -0.41 3.93
CA ILE A 40 -4.43 -1.05 2.77
C ILE A 40 -5.84 -1.55 3.10
N ASN A 41 -6.04 -2.17 4.27
CA ASN A 41 -7.36 -2.64 4.68
C ASN A 41 -8.37 -1.50 4.77
N TYR A 42 -7.96 -0.37 5.36
CA TYR A 42 -8.83 0.79 5.55
C TYR A 42 -9.14 1.51 4.23
N LYS A 43 -8.14 1.69 3.37
CA LYS A 43 -8.24 2.51 2.15
C LYS A 43 -8.65 1.73 0.90
N LEU A 44 -8.21 0.47 0.74
CA LEU A 44 -8.30 -0.27 -0.52
C LEU A 44 -9.09 -1.58 -0.44
N LEU A 45 -9.22 -2.22 0.73
CA LEU A 45 -10.07 -3.42 0.87
C LEU A 45 -11.53 -3.13 1.21
N GLN A 46 -11.99 -1.89 1.00
CA GLN A 46 -13.43 -1.61 0.91
C GLN A 46 -14.00 -2.34 -0.31
N SER A 47 -15.22 -2.90 -0.22
CA SER A 47 -15.78 -3.78 -1.25
C SER A 47 -15.80 -3.19 -2.66
N TRP A 48 -15.83 -1.87 -2.79
CA TRP A 48 -15.83 -1.19 -4.09
C TRP A 48 -14.41 -0.97 -4.66
N ASN A 49 -13.33 -1.13 -3.87
CA ASN A 49 -11.94 -0.84 -4.24
C ASN A 49 -11.09 -2.07 -4.56
N TYR A 50 -11.60 -3.28 -4.36
CA TYR A 50 -10.82 -4.52 -4.54
C TYR A 50 -10.21 -4.64 -5.94
N HIS A 51 -10.93 -4.20 -6.98
CA HIS A 51 -10.45 -4.20 -8.35
C HIS A 51 -9.18 -3.35 -8.57
N LEU A 52 -8.97 -2.30 -7.76
CA LEU A 52 -7.75 -1.49 -7.84
C LEU A 52 -6.52 -2.28 -7.41
N ILE A 53 -6.65 -3.15 -6.41
CA ILE A 53 -5.55 -4.00 -5.94
C ILE A 53 -5.10 -4.94 -7.07
N GLU A 54 -6.06 -5.58 -7.74
CA GLU A 54 -5.79 -6.45 -8.89
C GLU A 54 -5.10 -5.70 -10.03
N LYS A 55 -5.57 -4.48 -10.35
CA LYS A 55 -4.95 -3.63 -11.40
C LYS A 55 -3.54 -3.20 -11.03
N ILE A 56 -3.30 -2.77 -9.78
CA ILE A 56 -1.97 -2.39 -9.29
C ILE A 56 -0.99 -3.55 -9.48
N ASN A 57 -1.36 -4.76 -9.06
CA ASN A 57 -0.50 -5.94 -9.20
C ASN A 57 -0.31 -6.33 -10.68
N THR A 58 -1.37 -6.27 -11.49
CA THR A 58 -1.32 -6.62 -12.92
C THR A 58 -0.40 -5.68 -13.70
N GLU A 59 -0.43 -4.38 -13.40
CA GLU A 59 0.46 -3.39 -14.03
C GLU A 59 1.87 -3.38 -13.45
N GLY A 60 2.11 -4.08 -12.34
CA GLY A 60 3.37 -3.99 -11.59
C GLY A 60 3.59 -2.63 -10.95
N ALA A 61 2.52 -1.85 -10.74
CA ALA A 61 2.57 -0.54 -10.11
C ALA A 61 2.98 -0.67 -8.63
N THR A 62 3.56 0.41 -8.10
CA THR A 62 4.00 0.48 -6.71
C THR A 62 3.01 1.30 -5.90
N LEU A 63 2.45 0.72 -4.83
CA LEU A 63 1.70 1.50 -3.84
C LEU A 63 2.68 2.23 -2.92
N ILE A 64 2.57 3.55 -2.85
CA ILE A 64 3.30 4.38 -1.91
C ILE A 64 2.39 4.70 -0.74
N ILE A 65 2.86 4.45 0.48
CA ILE A 65 2.19 4.85 1.71
C ILE A 65 3.08 5.89 2.38
N ASN A 66 2.60 7.13 2.47
CA ASN A 66 3.27 8.19 3.21
C ASN A 66 2.62 8.33 4.58
N THR A 67 3.43 8.27 5.63
CA THR A 67 3.00 8.50 7.00
C THR A 67 3.88 9.52 7.72
N ASP A 68 3.40 10.04 8.85
CA ASP A 68 4.22 10.87 9.73
C ASP A 68 5.02 9.99 10.70
N THR A 69 6.04 10.54 11.36
CA THR A 69 6.90 9.78 12.30
C THR A 69 6.16 9.20 13.52
N GLN A 70 4.88 9.57 13.71
CA GLN A 70 4.00 9.04 14.75
C GLN A 70 2.99 8.02 14.21
N HIS A 71 3.04 7.73 12.90
CA HIS A 71 2.14 6.86 12.15
C HIS A 71 0.65 7.25 12.24
N LYS A 72 0.37 8.56 12.36
CA LYS A 72 -0.98 9.10 12.60
C LYS A 72 -1.69 9.57 11.33
N LYS A 73 -0.96 9.82 10.26
CA LYS A 73 -1.50 10.20 8.95
C LYS A 73 -1.08 9.15 7.95
N ASN A 74 -2.02 8.59 7.17
CA ASN A 74 -1.68 7.62 6.15
C ASN A 74 -2.28 8.11 4.84
N GLU A 75 -1.43 8.68 4.00
CA GLU A 75 -1.74 9.05 2.63
C GLU A 75 -1.22 7.95 1.72
N ILE A 76 -1.98 7.62 0.67
CA ILE A 76 -1.55 6.62 -0.28
C ILE A 76 -1.58 7.20 -1.69
N SER A 77 -0.63 6.79 -2.50
CA SER A 77 -0.55 7.10 -3.93
C SER A 77 0.04 5.90 -4.67
N ILE A 78 0.03 5.94 -6.00
CA ILE A 78 0.66 4.90 -6.82
C ILE A 78 1.71 5.50 -7.75
N GLN A 79 2.72 4.70 -8.05
CA GLN A 79 3.79 5.02 -9.00
C GLN A 79 3.97 3.88 -10.00
N ASN A 80 4.63 4.16 -11.13
CA ASN A 80 4.83 3.21 -12.22
C ASN A 80 3.51 2.60 -12.75
N ALA A 81 2.41 3.34 -12.59
CA ALA A 81 1.08 2.96 -13.06
C ALA A 81 0.76 3.63 -14.40
N SER A 82 -0.17 3.03 -15.14
CA SER A 82 -0.78 3.65 -16.30
C SER A 82 -1.56 4.92 -15.93
N THR A 83 -1.74 5.82 -16.89
CA THR A 83 -2.58 7.02 -16.71
C THR A 83 -4.02 6.65 -16.37
N GLU A 84 -4.53 5.52 -16.89
CA GLU A 84 -5.87 5.02 -16.59
C GLU A 84 -5.98 4.64 -15.11
N LEU A 85 -5.06 3.79 -14.63
CA LEU A 85 -5.04 3.34 -13.24
C LEU A 85 -4.82 4.52 -12.28
N THR A 86 -3.95 5.47 -12.63
CA THR A 86 -3.70 6.68 -11.82
C THR A 86 -4.98 7.49 -11.66
N ASN A 87 -5.70 7.76 -12.76
CA ASN A 87 -6.94 8.52 -12.73
C ASN A 87 -8.07 7.81 -11.96
N GLU A 88 -8.13 6.48 -12.03
CA GLU A 88 -9.11 5.67 -11.31
C GLU A 88 -8.81 5.65 -9.80
N PHE A 89 -7.53 5.49 -9.44
CA PHE A 89 -7.05 5.55 -8.06
C PHE A 89 -7.33 6.91 -7.42
N ASP A 90 -6.98 8.01 -8.08
CA ASP A 90 -7.15 9.37 -7.54
C ASP A 90 -8.62 9.76 -7.32
N LYS A 91 -9.55 9.20 -8.10
CA LYS A 91 -11.01 9.41 -7.91
C LYS A 91 -11.58 8.65 -6.72
N THR A 92 -10.84 7.65 -6.24
CA THR A 92 -11.36 6.61 -5.36
C THR A 92 -10.90 6.77 -3.91
N VAL A 93 -9.73 7.38 -3.68
CA VAL A 93 -8.94 7.29 -2.44
C VAL A 93 -8.87 8.59 -1.63
#